data_AF-A0A950KP50-F1
#
_entry.id   AF-A0A950KP50-F1
#
_cell.length_a   1.000
_cell.length_b   1.000
_cell.length_c   1.000
_cell.angle_alpha   90.00
_cell.angle_beta   90.00
_cell.angle_gamma   90.00
#
_symmetry.space_group_name_H-M   'P 1'
#
loop_
_entity.id
_entity.type
_entity.pdbx_description
1 polymer ?
#
loop_
_entity_poly.entity_id
_entity_poly.type
_entity_poly.pdbx_seq_one_letter_code
_entity_poly.pdbx_strand_id
1 'polypeptide(L)' 'MQMILNDRAHIAAAVNATVITLDEATVGYKDFDSGAARKFVLNPNELIPL' A
#
# COMPACT_ATOMS: atom_id res chain seq x y z
N MET A 1 13.73 -9.36 3.97
CA MET A 1 13.22 -9.11 5.33
C MET A 1 14.24 -8.48 6.27
N GLN A 2 15.45 -9.03 6.44
CA GLN A 2 16.44 -8.48 7.39
C GLN A 2 16.75 -6.98 7.22
N MET A 3 16.82 -6.48 5.98
CA MET A 3 17.01 -5.04 5.73
C MET A 3 15.82 -4.18 6.18
N ILE A 4 14.58 -4.69 6.07
CA ILE A 4 13.38 -3.96 6.49
C ILE A 4 13.31 -3.95 8.02
N LEU A 5 13.52 -5.10 8.66
CA LEU A 5 13.44 -5.24 10.12
C LEU A 5 14.58 -4.50 10.85
N ASN A 6 15.75 -4.39 10.22
CA ASN A 6 16.87 -3.59 10.72
C ASN A 6 16.82 -2.13 10.23
N ASP A 7 15.68 -1.67 9.70
CA ASP A 7 15.41 -0.29 9.29
C ASP A 7 16.39 0.29 8.25
N ARG A 8 16.94 -0.58 7.38
CA ARG A 8 17.86 -0.22 6.29
C ARG A 8 17.17 -0.06 4.94
N ALA A 9 15.88 -0.40 4.85
CA ALA A 9 15.10 -0.31 3.62
C ALA A 9 13.64 0.07 3.93
N HIS A 10 13.28 1.34 3.69
CA HIS A 10 11.93 1.85 3.89
C HIS A 10 11.05 1.64 2.64
N ILE A 11 10.81 0.37 2.29
CA ILE A 11 10.16 0.03 1.00
C ILE A 11 8.75 0.62 0.85
N ALA A 12 7.98 0.72 1.93
CA ALA A 12 6.63 1.31 1.90
C ALA A 12 6.67 2.78 1.42
N ALA A 13 7.64 3.56 1.87
CA ALA A 13 7.84 4.93 1.40
C ALA A 13 8.34 4.96 -0.05
N ALA A 14 9.29 4.09 -0.40
CA ALA A 14 9.88 4.05 -1.74
C ALA A 14 8.85 3.77 -2.87
N VAL A 15 7.76 3.07 -2.57
CA VAL A 15 6.70 2.75 -3.54
C VAL A 15 5.41 3.55 -3.33
N ASN A 16 5.42 4.57 -2.46
CA ASN A 16 4.21 5.31 -2.07
C ASN A 16 3.06 4.37 -1.67
N ALA A 17 3.34 3.45 -0.73
CA ALA A 17 2.34 2.50 -0.26
C ALA A 17 1.13 3.23 0.33
N THR A 18 -0.06 2.89 -0.15
CA THR A 18 -1.33 3.47 0.28
C THR A 18 -2.22 2.35 0.76
N VAL A 19 -2.52 2.32 2.06
CA VAL A 19 -3.42 1.33 2.64
C VAL A 19 -4.85 1.72 2.29
N ILE A 20 -5.64 0.77 1.81
CA ILE A 20 -7.05 0.96 1.47
C ILE A 20 -7.91 -0.16 2.05
N THR A 21 -9.16 0.14 2.32
CA THR A 21 -10.17 -0.84 2.70
C THR A 21 -10.57 -1.73 1.51
N LEU A 22 -11.34 -2.79 1.77
CA LEU A 22 -11.88 -3.63 0.70
C LEU A 22 -12.91 -2.86 -0.15
N ASP A 23 -13.71 -1.98 0.45
CA ASP A 23 -14.71 -1.17 -0.25
C ASP A 23 -14.08 -0.15 -1.23
N GLU A 24 -12.87 0.32 -0.92
CA GLU A 24 -12.10 1.24 -1.77
C GLU A 24 -11.36 0.54 -2.92
N ALA A 25 -11.36 -0.80 -2.97
CA ALA A 25 -10.58 -1.56 -3.94
C ALA A 25 -10.88 -1.16 -5.39
N THR A 26 -12.16 -1.01 -5.77
CA THR A 26 -12.55 -0.62 -7.13
C THR A 26 -11.96 0.72 -7.54
N VAL A 27 -11.96 1.70 -6.63
CA VAL A 27 -11.35 3.01 -6.87
C VAL A 27 -9.83 2.88 -6.99
N GLY A 28 -9.19 2.11 -6.10
CA GLY A 28 -7.74 1.86 -6.15
C GLY A 28 -7.28 1.22 -7.46
N TYR A 29 -8.05 0.24 -7.99
CA TYR A 29 -7.76 -0.36 -9.29
C TYR A 29 -7.90 0.64 -10.44
N LYS A 30 -8.96 1.45 -10.45
CA LYS A 30 -9.16 2.48 -11.47
C LYS A 30 -8.03 3.52 -11.47
N ASP A 31 -7.63 3.99 -10.28
CA ASP A 31 -6.54 4.95 -10.12
C ASP A 31 -5.21 4.33 -10.59
N PHE A 32 -4.92 3.09 -10.20
CA PHE A 32 -3.70 2.40 -10.60
C PHE A 32 -3.62 2.19 -12.12
N ASP A 33 -4.74 1.77 -12.75
CA ASP A 33 -4.84 1.62 -14.21
C ASP A 33 -4.65 2.97 -14.94
N SER A 34 -5.11 4.07 -14.34
CA SER A 34 -4.86 5.42 -14.86
C SER A 34 -3.43 5.94 -14.67
N GLY A 35 -2.54 5.15 -14.07
CA GLY A 35 -1.12 5.47 -13.90
C GLY A 35 -0.78 6.17 -12.59
N ALA A 36 -1.63 6.10 -11.57
CA ALA A 36 -1.29 6.62 -10.25
C ALA A 36 0.00 5.95 -9.73
N ALA A 37 1.02 6.75 -9.38
CA ALA A 37 2.30 6.28 -8.86
C ALA A 37 2.22 5.88 -7.37
N ARG A 38 1.29 4.97 -7.05
CA ARG A 38 1.00 4.48 -5.69
C ARG A 38 0.92 2.96 -5.69
N LYS A 39 1.40 2.34 -4.61
CA LYS A 39 1.18 0.92 -4.35
C LYS A 39 -0.01 0.76 -3.39
N PHE A 40 -1.18 0.44 -3.92
CA PHE A 40 -2.34 0.14 -3.09
C PHE A 40 -2.17 -1.21 -2.36
N VAL A 41 -2.46 -1.22 -1.06
CA VAL A 41 -2.40 -2.40 -0.18
C VAL A 41 -3.75 -2.59 0.49
N LEU A 42 -4.43 -3.67 0.19
CA LEU A 42 -5.74 -3.99 0.79
C LEU A 42 -5.56 -4.41 2.25
N ASN A 43 -6.36 -3.82 3.14
CA ASN A 43 -6.42 -4.14 4.57
C ASN A 43 -7.80 -4.70 4.95
N PRO A 44 -8.15 -5.93 4.52
CA PRO A 44 -9.51 -6.46 4.65
C PRO A 44 -9.90 -6.85 6.08
N ASN A 45 -8.93 -7.00 6.99
CA ASN A 45 -9.16 -7.43 8.37
C ASN A 45 -8.64 -6.39 9.39
N GLU A 46 -8.42 -5.15 8.95
CA GLU A 46 -8.05 -4.03 9.83
C GLU A 46 -6.77 -4.28 10.68
N LEU A 47 -5.82 -5.05 10.15
CA LEU A 47 -4.56 -5.39 10.85
C LEU A 47 -3.56 -4.22 10.88
N ILE A 48 -3.74 -3.26 9.97
CA ILE A 48 -2.95 -2.04 9.89
C ILE A 48 -3.84 -0.87 10.31
N PRO A 49 -3.45 -0.05 11.31
CA PRO A 49 -4.18 1.18 11.63
C PRO A 49 -4.15 2.15 10.45
N LEU A 50 -5.30 2.71 10.10
CA LEU A 50 -5.44 3.75 9.06
C LEU A 50 -5.18 5.14 9.63
#